data_AF-A0A2V9SWJ2-F1
#
_entry.id   AF-A0A2V9SWJ2-F1
#
_cell.length_a   1.000
_cell.length_b   1.000
_cell.length_c   1.000
_cell.angle_alpha   90.00
_cell.angle_beta   90.00
_cell.angle_gamma   90.00
#
_symmetry.space_group_name_H-M   'P 1'
#
loop_
_entity.id
_entity.type
_entity.pdbx_description
1 polymer ?
#
loop_
_entity_poly.entity_id
_entity_poly.type
_entity_poly.pdbx_seq_one_letter_code
_entity_poly.pdbx_strand_id
1 'polypeptide(L)'
;MKYKFLALLLLIGAANAQEKLAITGQVPDAPGTHRFWNTENKIDFSIFAGQVAADAITTQRGLNSGFREVNPLMRPLVTRGIPGQATASALSFGAGLGTVYLLHVAHHHRAERITLRLILAGEGALVGHNIALLR
;
A
#
# COMPACT_ATOMS: atom_id res chain seq x y z
N MET A 1 22.93 -7.18 4.85
CA MET A 1 22.86 -7.09 3.36
C MET A 1 21.70 -7.91 2.77
N LYS A 2 21.36 -9.08 3.30
CA LYS A 2 20.33 -9.99 2.75
C LYS A 2 18.92 -9.37 2.63
N TYR A 3 18.47 -8.62 3.65
CA TYR A 3 17.14 -7.98 3.66
C TYR A 3 17.03 -6.78 2.70
N LYS A 4 18.15 -6.10 2.39
CA LYS A 4 18.19 -4.98 1.44
C LYS A 4 17.96 -5.47 0.00
N PHE A 5 18.52 -6.64 -0.34
CA PHE A 5 18.26 -7.30 -1.62
C PHE A 5 16.82 -7.77 -1.73
N LEU A 6 16.25 -8.32 -0.66
CA LEU A 6 14.85 -8.77 -0.65
C LEU A 6 13.87 -7.59 -0.82
N ALA A 7 14.09 -6.49 -0.09
CA ALA A 7 13.27 -5.28 -0.21
C ALA A 7 13.39 -4.64 -1.61
N LEU A 8 14.60 -4.62 -2.17
CA LEU A 8 14.83 -4.09 -3.52
C LEU A 8 14.20 -4.99 -4.59
N LEU A 9 14.27 -6.32 -4.45
CA LEU A 9 13.59 -7.28 -5.34
C LEU A 9 12.07 -7.17 -5.25
N LEU A 10 11.52 -6.93 -4.06
CA LEU A 10 10.09 -6.70 -3.87
C LEU A 10 9.62 -5.38 -4.52
N LEU A 11 10.39 -4.30 -4.35
CA LEU A 11 10.12 -2.99 -4.97
C LEU A 11 10.21 -3.06 -6.51
N ILE A 12 11.25 -3.72 -7.04
CA ILE A 12 11.41 -3.92 -8.48
C ILE A 12 10.31 -4.84 -9.02
N GLY A 13 9.94 -5.89 -8.29
CA GLY A 13 8.84 -6.78 -8.66
C GLY A 13 7.49 -6.05 -8.74
N ALA A 14 7.18 -5.19 -7.77
CA ALA A 14 5.97 -4.38 -7.77
C ALA A 14 5.95 -3.38 -8.93
N ALA A 15 7.07 -2.68 -9.19
CA ALA A 15 7.18 -1.74 -10.30
C ALA A 15 7.00 -2.41 -11.67
N ASN A 16 7.64 -3.58 -11.89
CA ASN A 16 7.50 -4.34 -13.13
C ASN A 16 6.08 -4.93 -13.31
N ALA A 17 5.41 -5.29 -12.21
CA ALA A 17 4.01 -5.75 -12.27
C ALA A 17 3.07 -4.60 -12.67
N GLN A 18 3.28 -3.40 -12.13
CA GLN A 18 2.53 -2.19 -12.50
C GLN A 18 2.78 -1.78 -13.96
N GLU A 19 4.03 -1.85 -14.42
CA GLU A 19 4.40 -1.54 -15.81
C GLU A 19 3.81 -2.56 -16.79
N LYS A 20 3.87 -3.85 -16.47
CA LYS A 20 3.26 -4.90 -17.29
C LYS A 20 1.73 -4.73 -17.38
N LEU A 21 1.06 -4.35 -16.30
CA LEU A 21 -0.38 -4.07 -16.30
C LEU A 21 -0.73 -2.79 -17.08
N ALA A 22 0.17 -1.80 -17.12
CA ALA A 22 0.00 -0.59 -17.94
C ALA A 22 0.21 -0.85 -19.44
N ILE A 23 1.15 -1.74 -19.80
CA ILE A 23 1.48 -2.10 -21.19
C ILE A 23 0.48 -3.11 -21.78
N THR A 24 -0.02 -4.04 -20.96
CA THR A 24 -1.07 -4.97 -21.38
C THR A 24 -2.41 -4.28 -21.21
N GLY A 25 -2.78 -3.42 -22.17
CA GLY A 25 -4.09 -2.77 -22.20
C GLY A 25 -5.19 -3.79 -21.89
N GLN A 26 -5.90 -3.57 -20.78
CA GLN A 26 -6.98 -4.46 -20.34
C GLN A 26 -8.01 -4.54 -21.46
N VAL A 27 -8.14 -5.73 -22.07
CA VAL A 27 -9.36 -6.09 -22.78
C VAL A 27 -10.50 -5.86 -21.77
N PRO A 28 -11.49 -5.00 -22.06
CA PRO A 28 -12.59 -4.77 -21.14
C PRO A 28 -13.21 -6.11 -20.78
N ASP A 29 -13.38 -6.39 -19.48
CA ASP A 29 -14.16 -7.54 -19.03
C ASP A 29 -15.51 -7.52 -19.76
N ALA A 30 -15.93 -8.69 -20.28
CA ALA A 30 -17.20 -8.82 -20.97
C ALA A 30 -18.32 -8.22 -20.10
N PRO A 31 -19.29 -7.48 -20.68
CA PRO A 31 -20.29 -6.78 -19.91
C PRO A 31 -21.10 -7.79 -19.09
N GLY A 32 -20.88 -7.83 -17.77
CA GLY A 32 -21.68 -8.69 -16.89
C GLY A 32 -21.05 -9.13 -15.57
N THR A 33 -19.72 -9.12 -15.36
CA THR A 33 -19.19 -9.67 -14.09
C THR A 33 -17.90 -9.00 -13.59
N HIS A 34 -17.89 -7.67 -13.38
CA HIS A 34 -16.80 -7.03 -12.63
C HIS A 34 -16.87 -7.48 -11.17
N ARG A 35 -15.97 -8.40 -10.76
CA ARG A 35 -15.88 -8.89 -9.38
C ARG A 35 -14.83 -8.08 -8.63
N PHE A 36 -15.11 -7.75 -7.37
CA PHE A 36 -14.13 -7.08 -6.52
C PHE A 36 -12.81 -7.87 -6.42
N TRP A 37 -12.89 -9.19 -6.23
CA TRP A 37 -11.71 -10.05 -6.14
C TRP A 37 -11.31 -10.63 -7.51
N ASN A 38 -11.10 -9.76 -8.49
CA ASN A 38 -10.46 -10.11 -9.76
C ASN A 38 -8.92 -10.22 -9.59
N THR A 39 -8.22 -10.60 -10.65
CA THR A 39 -6.76 -10.77 -10.63
C THR A 39 -6.04 -9.44 -10.35
N GLU A 40 -6.48 -8.33 -10.96
CA GLU A 40 -5.88 -7.00 -10.77
C GLU A 40 -5.97 -6.56 -9.30
N ASN A 41 -7.17 -6.56 -8.72
CA ASN A 41 -7.39 -6.16 -7.33
C ASN A 41 -6.67 -7.07 -6.33
N LYS A 42 -6.46 -8.35 -6.63
CA LYS A 42 -5.64 -9.24 -5.79
C LYS A 42 -4.15 -8.85 -5.79
N ILE A 43 -3.63 -8.50 -6.97
CA ILE A 43 -2.25 -8.02 -7.11
C ILE A 43 -2.11 -6.70 -6.35
N ASP A 44 -3.00 -5.76 -6.60
CA ASP A 44 -3.00 -4.43 -5.97
C ASP A 44 -3.15 -4.53 -4.45
N PHE A 45 -4.06 -5.39 -3.95
CA PHE A 45 -4.17 -5.68 -2.51
C PHE A 45 -2.85 -6.19 -1.92
N SER A 46 -2.17 -7.09 -2.63
CA SER A 46 -0.90 -7.66 -2.15
C SER A 46 0.22 -6.61 -2.13
N ILE A 47 0.28 -5.75 -3.14
CA ILE A 47 1.23 -4.62 -3.18
C ILE A 47 0.93 -3.66 -2.02
N PHE A 48 -0.34 -3.29 -1.83
CA PHE A 48 -0.74 -2.38 -0.75
C PHE A 48 -0.39 -2.96 0.63
N ALA A 49 -0.68 -4.24 0.87
CA ALA A 49 -0.31 -4.92 2.12
C ALA A 49 1.22 -4.91 2.33
N GLY A 50 1.99 -5.14 1.26
CA GLY A 50 3.45 -5.06 1.30
C GLY A 50 3.97 -3.65 1.60
N GLN A 51 3.37 -2.61 1.02
CA GLN A 51 3.72 -1.22 1.28
C GLN A 51 3.41 -0.83 2.73
N VAL A 52 2.23 -1.16 3.25
CA VAL A 52 1.87 -0.89 4.65
C VAL A 52 2.81 -1.60 5.63
N ALA A 53 3.21 -2.84 5.32
CA ALA A 53 4.19 -3.56 6.12
C ALA A 53 5.58 -2.90 6.07
N ALA A 54 6.02 -2.48 4.89
CA ALA A 54 7.29 -1.78 4.72
C ALA A 54 7.29 -0.41 5.45
N ASP A 55 6.20 0.33 5.36
CA ASP A 55 6.00 1.58 6.11
C ASP A 55 6.09 1.32 7.60
N ALA A 56 5.35 0.33 8.12
CA ALA A 56 5.39 -0.03 9.54
C ALA A 56 6.81 -0.35 10.04
N ILE A 57 7.57 -1.13 9.27
CA ILE A 57 8.95 -1.50 9.61
C ILE A 57 9.85 -0.26 9.61
N THR A 58 9.75 0.57 8.56
CA THR A 58 10.61 1.74 8.40
C THR A 58 10.29 2.81 9.43
N THR A 59 9.01 3.09 9.69
CA THR A 59 8.54 3.99 10.74
C THR A 59 9.06 3.57 12.12
N GLN A 60 8.86 2.30 12.53
CA GLN A 60 9.36 1.82 13.81
C GLN A 60 10.89 1.90 13.91
N ARG A 61 11.61 1.57 12.82
CA ARG A 61 13.07 1.71 12.79
C ARG A 61 13.52 3.16 12.92
N GLY A 62 12.83 4.11 12.27
CA GLY A 62 13.11 5.54 12.39
C GLY A 62 12.86 6.06 13.79
N LEU A 63 11.71 5.71 14.40
CA LEU A 63 11.40 6.07 15.79
C LEU A 63 12.48 5.56 16.76
N ASN A 64 12.93 4.32 16.59
CA ASN A 64 14.02 3.73 17.39
C ASN A 64 15.38 4.41 17.14
N SER A 65 15.51 5.17 16.05
CA SER A 65 16.71 5.91 15.67
C SER A 65 16.60 7.41 16.01
N GLY A 66 15.56 7.82 16.76
CA GLY A 66 15.34 9.20 17.20
C GLY A 66 14.53 10.07 16.23
N PHE A 67 13.98 9.51 15.16
CA PHE A 67 13.05 10.26 14.31
C PHE A 67 11.74 10.51 15.05
N ARG A 68 11.03 11.54 14.61
CA ARG A 68 9.72 11.88 15.13
C ARG A 68 8.67 11.67 14.06
N GLU A 69 7.67 10.85 14.35
CA GLU A 69 6.50 10.69 13.48
C GLU A 69 5.88 12.05 13.20
N VAL A 70 5.78 12.46 11.93
CA VAL A 70 5.25 13.78 11.55
C VAL A 70 3.74 13.80 11.48
N ASN A 71 3.11 12.66 11.18
CA ASN A 71 1.67 12.55 11.06
C ASN A 71 1.00 12.60 12.45
N PRO A 72 0.26 13.67 12.79
CA PRO A 72 -0.34 13.83 14.12
C PRO A 72 -1.43 12.80 14.43
N LEU A 73 -2.07 12.21 13.40
CA LEU A 73 -3.10 11.18 13.59
C LEU A 73 -2.48 9.83 13.92
N MET A 74 -1.34 9.51 13.31
CA MET A 74 -0.66 8.23 13.50
C MET A 74 0.25 8.23 14.73
N ARG A 75 0.85 9.39 15.05
CA ARG A 75 1.80 9.56 16.16
C ARG A 75 1.33 8.92 17.48
N PRO A 76 0.09 9.14 17.99
CA PRO A 76 -0.34 8.56 19.26
C PRO A 76 -0.38 7.03 19.27
N LEU A 77 -0.46 6.40 18.10
CA LEU A 77 -0.46 4.96 17.95
C LEU A 77 0.97 4.45 17.75
N VAL A 78 1.67 4.93 16.71
CA VAL A 78 2.97 4.37 16.30
C VAL A 78 4.07 4.58 17.34
N THR A 79 3.99 5.60 18.20
CA THR A 79 4.97 5.81 19.27
C THR A 79 4.78 4.85 20.47
N ARG A 80 3.75 4.00 20.46
CA ARG A 80 3.53 2.96 21.50
C ARG A 80 4.18 1.62 21.15
N GLY A 81 5.16 1.62 20.25
CA GLY A 81 5.87 0.44 19.78
C GLY A 81 5.04 -0.44 18.85
N ILE A 82 5.43 -1.71 18.74
CA ILE A 82 4.87 -2.66 17.76
C ILE A 82 3.34 -2.81 17.85
N PRO A 83 2.70 -2.93 19.03
CA PRO A 83 1.24 -3.06 19.09
C PRO A 83 0.54 -1.82 18.54
N GLY A 84 1.02 -0.62 18.89
CA GLY A 84 0.48 0.63 18.41
C GLY A 84 0.67 0.80 16.90
N GLN A 85 1.82 0.40 16.36
CA GLN A 85 2.07 0.35 14.92
C GLN A 85 1.10 -0.61 14.21
N ALA A 86 0.93 -1.82 14.74
CA ALA A 86 0.03 -2.81 14.15
C ALA A 86 -1.42 -2.30 14.10
N THR A 87 -1.89 -1.65 15.18
CA THR A 87 -3.20 -0.99 15.20
C THR A 87 -3.29 0.11 14.14
N ALA A 88 -2.30 0.99 14.08
CA ALA A 88 -2.21 2.06 13.07
C ALA A 88 -2.28 1.52 11.63
N SER A 89 -1.48 0.50 11.33
CA SER A 89 -1.42 -0.15 10.02
C SER A 89 -2.74 -0.84 9.68
N ALA A 90 -3.36 -1.57 10.63
CA ALA A 90 -4.64 -2.23 10.42
C ALA A 90 -5.76 -1.23 10.14
N LEU A 91 -5.81 -0.11 10.88
CA LEU A 91 -6.79 0.95 10.64
C LEU A 91 -6.61 1.60 9.26
N SER A 92 -5.38 1.93 8.90
CA SER A 92 -5.07 2.60 7.63
C SER A 92 -5.35 1.67 6.44
N PHE A 93 -4.89 0.43 6.53
CA PHE A 93 -5.14 -0.59 5.52
C PHE A 93 -6.64 -0.89 5.35
N GLY A 94 -7.34 -1.07 6.48
CA GLY A 94 -8.78 -1.32 6.50
C GLY A 94 -9.58 -0.16 5.94
N ALA A 95 -9.21 1.09 6.28
CA ALA A 95 -9.87 2.29 5.74
C ALA A 95 -9.64 2.43 4.23
N GLY A 96 -8.41 2.21 3.75
CA GLY A 96 -8.08 2.26 2.32
C GLY A 96 -8.84 1.20 1.53
N LEU A 97 -8.72 -0.07 1.93
CA LEU A 97 -9.39 -1.17 1.26
C LEU A 97 -10.91 -1.09 1.37
N GLY A 98 -11.42 -0.69 2.54
CA GLY A 98 -12.84 -0.47 2.78
C GLY A 98 -13.42 0.61 1.88
N THR A 99 -12.69 1.71 1.65
CA THR A 99 -13.10 2.75 0.71
C THR A 99 -13.22 2.21 -0.71
N VAL A 100 -12.22 1.43 -1.17
CA VAL A 100 -12.25 0.81 -2.50
C VAL A 100 -13.42 -0.19 -2.62
N TYR A 101 -13.66 -0.98 -1.58
CA TYR A 101 -14.79 -1.91 -1.54
C TYR A 101 -16.16 -1.20 -1.54
N LEU A 102 -16.30 -0.09 -0.83
CA LEU A 102 -17.51 0.72 -0.85
C LEU A 102 -17.78 1.29 -2.24
N LEU A 103 -16.75 1.76 -2.95
CA LEU A 103 -16.87 2.22 -4.34
C LEU A 103 -17.29 1.08 -5.27
N HIS A 104 -16.79 -0.14 -5.03
CA HIS A 104 -17.20 -1.32 -5.77
C HIS A 104 -18.68 -1.65 -5.59
N VAL A 105 -19.14 -1.72 -4.34
CA VAL A 105 -20.54 -2.02 -3.99
C VAL A 105 -21.49 -0.91 -4.45
N ALA A 106 -21.02 0.34 -4.49
CA ALA A 106 -21.75 1.46 -5.07
C ALA A 106 -21.73 1.50 -6.61
N HIS A 107 -21.17 0.48 -7.28
CA HIS A 107 -21.03 0.38 -8.73
C HIS A 107 -20.18 1.50 -9.37
N HIS A 108 -19.36 2.20 -8.59
CA HIS A 108 -18.44 3.23 -9.06
C HIS A 108 -17.10 2.63 -9.50
N HIS A 109 -17.11 1.69 -10.45
CA HIS A 109 -15.93 0.89 -10.82
C HIS A 109 -14.74 1.69 -11.38
N ARG A 110 -15.00 2.86 -11.98
CA ARG A 110 -13.92 3.77 -12.40
C ARG A 110 -13.26 4.43 -11.19
N ALA A 111 -14.07 4.86 -10.22
CA ALA A 111 -13.56 5.45 -8.99
C ALA A 111 -12.82 4.41 -8.15
N GLU A 112 -13.36 3.19 -8.02
CA GLU A 112 -12.70 2.04 -7.39
C GLU A 112 -11.25 1.89 -7.87
N ARG A 113 -11.05 1.78 -9.19
CA ARG A 113 -9.72 1.65 -9.81
C ARG A 113 -8.82 2.85 -9.58
N ILE A 114 -9.34 4.07 -9.75
CA ILE A 114 -8.56 5.29 -9.55
C ILE A 114 -8.12 5.40 -8.08
N THR A 115 -9.04 5.19 -7.14
CA THR A 115 -8.77 5.25 -5.70
C THR A 115 -7.70 4.23 -5.30
N LEU A 116 -7.81 2.97 -5.74
CA LEU A 116 -6.82 1.95 -5.42
C LEU A 116 -5.42 2.33 -5.96
N ARG A 117 -5.34 2.81 -7.20
CA ARG A 117 -4.07 3.26 -7.80
C ARG A 117 -3.47 4.47 -7.08
N LEU A 118 -4.30 5.41 -6.63
CA LEU A 118 -3.85 6.57 -5.84
C LEU A 118 -3.32 6.15 -4.46
N ILE A 119 -3.98 5.20 -3.79
CA ILE A 119 -3.50 4.62 -2.53
C ILE A 119 -2.12 3.99 -2.74
N LEU A 120 -1.97 3.12 -3.74
CA LEU A 120 -0.70 2.46 -4.07
C LEU A 120 0.44 3.46 -4.36
N ALA A 121 0.14 4.53 -5.10
CA ALA A 121 1.12 5.56 -5.41
C ALA A 121 1.53 6.36 -4.16
N GLY A 122 0.55 6.75 -3.33
CA GLY A 122 0.80 7.52 -2.10
C GLY A 122 1.61 6.72 -1.08
N GLU A 123 1.20 5.49 -0.79
CA GLU A 123 1.91 4.58 0.12
C GLU A 123 3.31 4.27 -0.38
N GLY A 124 3.45 4.03 -1.69
CA GLY A 124 4.77 3.84 -2.32
C GLY A 124 5.70 5.03 -2.13
N ALA A 125 5.18 6.25 -2.26
CA ALA A 125 5.97 7.47 -2.03
C ALA A 125 6.39 7.62 -0.56
N LEU A 126 5.51 7.33 0.40
CA LEU A 126 5.81 7.38 1.83
C LEU A 126 6.89 6.35 2.22
N VAL A 127 6.72 5.10 1.79
CA VAL A 127 7.71 4.04 1.99
C VAL A 127 9.06 4.42 1.38
N GLY A 128 9.06 4.94 0.14
CA GLY A 128 10.26 5.40 -0.54
C GLY A 128 10.98 6.52 0.22
N HIS A 129 10.22 7.49 0.74
CA HIS A 129 10.73 8.57 1.57
C HIS A 129 11.37 8.04 2.87
N ASN A 130 10.68 7.18 3.61
CA ASN A 130 11.20 6.59 4.84
C ASN A 130 12.46 5.77 4.59
N ILE A 131 12.51 4.98 3.52
CA ILE A 131 13.72 4.24 3.11
C ILE A 131 14.87 5.20 2.80
N ALA A 132 14.61 6.32 2.12
CA ALA A 132 15.64 7.29 1.78
C ALA A 132 16.24 7.97 3.03
N LEU A 133 15.43 8.27 4.04
CA LEU A 133 15.89 8.85 5.30
C LEU A 133 16.67 7.87 6.20
N LEU A 134 16.42 6.56 6.07
CA LEU A 134 17.04 5.51 6.89
C LEU A 134 18.30 4.88 6.25
N ARG A 135 18.72 5.38 5.09
CA ARG A 135 19.96 4.98 4.42
C ARG A 135 21.18 5.64 5.06
#